data_AF-A0AAJ1SI22-F1
#
_entry.id   AF-A0AAJ1SI22-F1
#
_cell.length_a   1.000
_cell.length_b   1.000
_cell.length_c   1.000
_cell.angle_alpha   90.00
_cell.angle_beta   90.00
_cell.angle_gamma   90.00
#
_symmetry.space_group_name_H-M   'P 1'
#
loop_
_entity.id
_entity.type
_entity.pdbx_description
1 polymer ?
#
loop_
_entity_poly.entity_id
_entity_poly.type
_entity_poly.pdbx_seq_one_letter_code
_entity_poly.pdbx_strand_id
1 'polypeptide(L)' 'MDLIEVDPRRRITLPKTAAHDLYMASTSPDGTITLVPAVVRSALEDALRQRPGYMEQLQNDAAADPDRAVRFDDWEHPA' A
#
# COMPACT_ATOMS: atom_id res chain seq x y z
N MET A 1 -0.62 -6.08 -23.04
CA MET A 1 -1.85 -5.31 -22.78
C MET A 1 -2.94 -6.34 -22.72
N ASP A 2 -3.56 -6.50 -21.54
CA ASP A 2 -4.46 -7.60 -21.28
C ASP A 2 -5.90 -7.11 -21.38
N LEU A 3 -6.75 -7.87 -22.07
CA LEU A 3 -8.18 -7.58 -22.16
C LEU A 3 -8.87 -8.16 -20.93
N ILE A 4 -9.60 -7.31 -20.19
CA ILE A 4 -10.37 -7.71 -19.01
C ILE A 4 -11.84 -7.39 -19.28
N GLU A 5 -12.70 -8.40 -19.15
CA GLU A 5 -14.14 -8.23 -19.25
C GLU A 5 -14.72 -7.79 -17.90
N VAL A 6 -15.68 -6.86 -17.96
CA VAL A 6 -16.40 -6.36 -16.79
C VAL A 6 -17.68 -7.19 -16.64
N ASP A 7 -17.89 -7.77 -15.47
CA ASP A 7 -19.09 -8.56 -15.21
C ASP A 7 -20.36 -7.68 -15.14
N PRO A 8 -21.58 -8.26 -15.18
CA PRO A 8 -22.83 -7.50 -15.08
C PRO A 8 -22.99 -6.71 -13.77
N ARG A 9 -22.22 -7.02 -12.73
CA ARG A 9 -22.20 -6.35 -11.43
C ARG A 9 -21.09 -5.29 -11.35
N ARG A 10 -20.46 -4.97 -12.49
CA ARG A 10 -19.35 -4.01 -12.61
C ARG A 10 -18.08 -4.40 -11.83
N ARG A 11 -17.82 -5.69 -11.70
CA ARG A 11 -16.60 -6.22 -11.09
C ARG A 11 -15.63 -6.61 -12.19
N ILE A 12 -14.35 -6.43 -11.91
CA ILE A 12 -13.25 -6.91 -12.74
C ILE A 12 -12.46 -7.95 -11.97
N THR A 13 -12.02 -9.00 -12.66
CA THR A 13 -11.06 -9.95 -12.10
C THR A 13 -9.68 -9.53 -12.55
N LEU A 14 -8.83 -9.15 -11.60
CA LEU A 14 -7.45 -8.81 -11.93
C LEU A 14 -6.65 -10.07 -12.27
N PRO A 15 -5.73 -10.01 -13.25
CA PRO A 15 -4.83 -11.12 -13.54
C PRO A 15 -3.92 -11.42 -12.35
N LYS A 16 -3.35 -12.63 -12.33
CA LYS A 16 -2.43 -13.10 -11.25
C LYS A 16 -1.18 -12.24 -11.05
N THR A 17 -0.92 -11.29 -11.95
CA THR A 17 0.15 -10.29 -11.84
C THR A 17 -0.18 -9.18 -10.83
N ALA A 18 -1.44 -9.04 -10.40
CA ALA A 18 -1.81 -8.15 -9.31
C ALA A 18 -1.27 -8.69 -7.98
N ALA A 19 -0.38 -7.92 -7.34
CA ALA A 19 0.36 -8.34 -6.14
C ALA A 19 -0.29 -7.86 -4.82
N HIS A 20 -1.37 -7.09 -4.87
CA HIS A 20 -2.00 -6.49 -3.69
C HIS A 20 -3.48 -6.85 -3.61
N ASP A 21 -4.03 -6.84 -2.40
CA ASP A 21 -5.44 -7.15 -2.16
C ASP A 21 -6.36 -5.92 -2.28
N LEU A 22 -5.81 -4.72 -2.07
CA LEU A 22 -6.54 -3.46 -2.03
C LEU A 22 -5.96 -2.45 -3.01
N TYR A 23 -6.84 -1.77 -3.73
CA TYR A 23 -6.49 -0.72 -4.67
C TYR A 23 -7.41 0.49 -4.48
N MET A 24 -6.84 1.68 -4.54
CA MET A 24 -7.59 2.91 -4.76
C MET A 24 -7.90 3.06 -6.25
N ALA A 25 -9.17 3.28 -6.56
CA ALA A 25 -9.64 3.53 -7.92
C ALA A 25 -9.89 5.02 -8.14
N SER A 26 -9.36 5.58 -9.22
CA SER A 26 -9.70 6.91 -9.70
C SER A 26 -10.11 6.87 -11.17
N THR A 27 -11.04 7.75 -11.54
CA THR A 27 -11.53 7.88 -12.91
C THR A 27 -11.08 9.20 -13.49
N SER A 28 -10.34 9.13 -14.58
CA SER A 28 -9.95 10.29 -15.36
C SER A 28 -11.11 10.79 -16.24
N PRO A 29 -11.11 12.05 -16.69
CA PRO A 29 -12.19 12.62 -17.51
C PRO A 29 -12.40 11.91 -18.87
N ASP A 30 -11.38 11.24 -19.38
CA ASP A 30 -11.40 10.42 -20.59
C ASP A 30 -12.04 9.03 -20.37
N GLY A 31 -12.44 8.72 -19.14
CA GLY A 31 -13.01 7.43 -18.75
C GLY A 31 -11.98 6.38 -18.33
N THR A 32 -10.68 6.72 -18.33
CA THR A 32 -9.63 5.80 -17.90
C THR A 32 -9.74 5.55 -16.39
N ILE A 33 -9.82 4.28 -15.98
CA ILE A 33 -9.78 3.88 -14.57
C ILE A 33 -8.35 3.52 -14.20
N THR A 34 -7.80 4.20 -13.19
CA THR A 34 -6.48 3.90 -12.63
C THR A 34 -6.65 3.19 -11.29
N LEU A 35 -5.94 2.08 -11.12
CA LEU A 35 -5.88 1.32 -9.87
C LEU A 35 -4.49 1.46 -9.27
N VAL A 36 -4.40 2.03 -8.07
CA VAL A 36 -3.14 2.19 -7.33
C VAL A 36 -3.21 1.34 -6.06
N PRO A 37 -2.19 0.52 -5.74
CA PRO A 37 -2.18 -0.25 -4.49
C PRO A 37 -2.49 0.62 -3.28
N ALA A 38 -3.52 0.26 -2.52
CA ALA A 38 -3.87 0.95 -1.30
C ALA A 38 -2.96 0.47 -0.18
N VAL A 39 -2.08 1.35 0.29
CA VAL A 39 -1.27 1.08 1.49
C VAL A 39 -2.10 1.49 2.70
N VAL A 40 -2.68 0.51 3.39
CA VAL A 40 -3.34 0.73 4.69
C VAL A 40 -2.26 1.00 5.72
N ARG A 41 -2.38 2.12 6.43
CA ARG A 41 -1.43 2.57 7.46
C ARG A 41 -2.19 2.85 8.73
N SER A 42 -1.58 2.59 9.88
CA SER A 42 -2.10 3.07 11.17
C SER A 42 -2.03 4.59 11.26
N ALA A 43 -2.88 5.16 12.12
CA ALA A 43 -2.79 6.56 12.53
C ALA A 43 -1.43 6.91 13.15
N LEU A 44 -0.78 5.95 13.83
CA LEU A 44 0.54 6.13 14.41
C LEU A 44 1.62 6.25 13.33
N GLU A 45 1.61 5.37 12.32
CA GLU A 45 2.55 5.43 11.19
C GLU A 45 2.39 6.73 10.38
N ASP A 46 1.16 7.20 10.21
CA ASP A 46 0.91 8.47 9.51
C ASP A 46 1.41 9.66 10.33
N ALA A 47 1.15 9.68 11.65
CA ALA A 47 1.65 10.71 12.56
C ALA A 47 3.19 10.74 12.63
N LEU A 48 3.84 9.57 12.62
CA LEU A 48 5.28 9.45 12.63
C LEU A 48 5.91 9.94 11.32
N ARG A 49 5.25 9.71 10.17
CA ARG A 49 5.70 10.24 8.87
C ARG A 49 5.61 11.77 8.78
N GLN A 50 4.62 12.39 9.41
CA GLN A 50 4.49 13.84 9.43
C GLN A 50 5.60 14.52 10.25
N ARG A 51 6.42 13.75 11.00
CA ARG A 51 7.61 14.28 11.67
C ARG A 51 8.74 14.51 10.65
N PRO A 52 9.23 15.75 10.51
CA PRO A 52 10.37 16.04 9.64
C PRO A 52 11.58 15.18 10.02
N GLY A 53 12.25 14.58 9.02
CA GLY A 53 13.47 13.77 9.22
C GLY A 53 13.25 12.35 9.73
N TYR A 54 12.04 11.97 10.16
CA TYR A 54 11.79 10.63 10.71
C TYR A 54 11.95 9.51 9.66
N MET A 55 11.51 9.75 8.42
CA MET A 55 11.67 8.75 7.34
C MET A 55 13.12 8.53 6.94
N GLU A 56 13.96 9.58 6.97
CA GLU A 56 15.40 9.49 6.69
C GLU A 56 16.11 8.72 7.81
N GLN A 57 15.73 8.97 9.06
CA GLN A 57 16.26 8.26 10.22
C GLN A 57 15.88 6.77 10.18
N LEU A 58 14.63 6.45 9.84
CA LEU A 58 14.16 5.07 9.66
C LEU A 58 14.92 4.33 8.54
N GLN A 59 15.18 5.01 7.42
CA GLN A 59 15.95 4.44 6.30
C GLN A 59 17.40 4.16 6.70
N ASN A 60 18.02 5.08 7.43
CA ASN A 60 19.39 4.93 7.92
C ASN A 60 19.50 3.79 8.95
N ASP A 61 18.52 3.68 9.85
CA ASP A 61 18.49 2.62 10.87
C ASP A 61 18.24 1.24 10.23
N ALA A 62 17.33 1.13 9.25
CA ALA A 62 17.09 -0.10 8.52
C ALA A 62 18.28 -0.54 7.64
N ALA A 63 19.05 0.42 7.13
CA ALA A 63 20.29 0.15 6.40
C ALA A 63 21.45 -0.25 7.32
N ALA A 64 21.45 0.22 8.57
CA ALA A 64 22.49 -0.06 9.56
C ALA A 64 22.31 -1.43 10.25
N ASP A 65 21.07 -1.89 10.43
CA ASP A 65 20.78 -3.19 11.06
C ASP A 65 19.50 -3.82 10.47
N PRO A 66 19.63 -4.74 9.48
CA PRO A 66 18.49 -5.35 8.79
C PRO A 66 17.61 -6.22 9.70
N ASP A 67 18.16 -6.76 10.80
CA ASP A 67 17.43 -7.59 11.77
C ASP A 67 16.67 -6.74 12.80
N ARG A 68 16.97 -5.44 12.87
CA ARG A 68 16.28 -4.46 13.73
C ARG A 68 15.14 -3.74 13.02
N ALA A 69 14.91 -4.02 11.73
CA ALA A 69 13.71 -3.60 11.03
C ALA A 69 12.50 -4.19 11.79
N VAL A 70 11.77 -3.31 12.47
CA VAL A 70 10.69 -3.70 13.39
C VAL A 70 9.69 -4.59 12.64
N ARG A 71 9.77 -5.89 12.91
CA ARG A 71 8.74 -6.86 12.52
C ARG A 71 7.62 -6.73 13.55
N PHE A 72 6.54 -6.08 13.15
CA PHE A 72 5.30 -6.15 13.91
C PHE A 72 4.63 -7.48 13.55
N ASP A 73 4.97 -8.53 14.28
CA ASP A 73 4.41 -9.87 14.05
C ASP A 73 2.94 -9.97 14.50
N ASP A 74 2.46 -9.04 15.34
CA ASP A 74 1.07 -8.99 15.81
C ASP A 74 0.56 -7.55 15.91
N TRP A 75 -0.53 -7.26 15.19
CA TRP A 75 -1.17 -5.94 15.12
C TRP A 75 -2.20 -5.73 16.23
N GLU A 76 -2.65 -6.80 16.89
CA GLU A 76 -3.66 -6.69 17.96
C GLU A 76 -3.03 -6.29 19.31
N HIS A 77 -1.72 -6.49 19.50
CA HIS A 77 -1.02 -6.17 20.75
C HIS A 77 0.40 -5.62 20.52
N PRO A 78 0.58 -4.30 20.34
CA PRO A 78 1.91 -3.71 20.27
C PRO A 78 2.58 -3.68 21.66
N ALA A 79 3.82 -4.18 21.73
CA ALA A 79 4.68 -4.15 22.92
C ALA A 79 5.28 -2.76 23.19
#